data_AF-A0AAE1A7V0-F1
#
_entry.id   AF-A0AAE1A7V0-F1
#
_cell.length_a   1.000
_cell.length_b   1.000
_cell.length_c   1.000
_cell.angle_alpha   90.00
_cell.angle_beta   90.00
_cell.angle_gamma   90.00
#
_symmetry.space_group_name_H-M   'P 1'
#
loop_
_entity.id
_entity.type
_entity.pdbx_description
1 polymer ?
#
loop_
_entity_poly.entity_id
_entity_poly.type
_entity_poly.pdbx_seq_one_letter_code
_entity_poly.pdbx_strand_id
1 'polypeptide(L)'
;MGLRFGTLALIHVSLLCGCAWLCVAVRGYVWLCVAVCGYSYDNYNNDAYDNYNNDAYDNYNNDAYDNYNNDAYDNYNNDAYDNYNNDAYDNYNNDAYDNYNNDAYDNYNNDAYDNYNNVAYDNYNNVAYDNYNNVAYDNYNNVAYDNYNNDAYDNYNNDAYDNYNNVAYDNYNNVAYDNYNNVAYDNYNNDAYDNYNNDAYDNYNNVAYDNYNNDAYDNYNNVAYDNYNNVAYDNYNNVAYDNYNNVAYDNYNNDAYDNYNNVAYDNYNNDAYDNYNKDDDDDNKIRHSSKLMMTLISIIILINLK
;
A
#
# COMPACT_ATOMS: atom_id res chain seq x y z
N MET A 1 -33.26 -26.98 49.52
CA MET A 1 -34.64 -27.31 49.99
C MET A 1 -34.72 -27.04 51.50
N GLY A 2 -35.67 -27.57 52.27
CA GLY A 2 -36.80 -28.46 51.94
C GLY A 2 -37.02 -29.56 52.99
N LEU A 3 -38.21 -30.18 53.03
CA LEU A 3 -38.54 -31.33 53.89
C LEU A 3 -39.86 -31.11 54.67
N ARG A 4 -39.99 -31.77 55.84
CA ARG A 4 -41.18 -31.68 56.74
C ARG A 4 -40.81 -31.62 58.22
N PHE A 5 -40.36 -32.73 58.81
CA PHE A 5 -39.70 -32.74 60.14
C PHE A 5 -40.52 -32.08 61.29
N GLY A 6 -39.87 -31.42 62.26
CA GLY A 6 -40.50 -30.65 63.33
C GLY A 6 -39.62 -29.52 63.90
N THR A 7 -40.14 -28.30 63.82
CA THR A 7 -39.80 -27.07 64.58
C THR A 7 -38.32 -26.73 64.76
N LEU A 8 -37.85 -25.76 63.98
CA LEU A 8 -36.68 -24.92 64.28
C LEU A 8 -37.13 -23.48 64.62
N ALA A 9 -36.18 -22.58 64.87
CA ALA A 9 -36.42 -21.17 65.15
C ALA A 9 -36.54 -20.30 63.86
N LEU A 10 -36.51 -18.98 64.03
CA LEU A 10 -36.67 -17.96 62.99
C LEU A 10 -35.46 -17.01 62.95
N ILE A 11 -35.03 -16.59 61.75
CA ILE A 11 -33.77 -15.82 61.50
C ILE A 11 -32.54 -16.64 61.99
N HIS A 12 -31.37 -16.01 62.12
CA HIS A 12 -30.13 -16.56 62.72
C HIS A 12 -29.30 -17.52 61.84
N VAL A 13 -28.91 -17.02 60.66
CA VAL A 13 -27.76 -17.50 59.84
C VAL A 13 -27.98 -18.85 59.11
N SER A 14 -27.13 -19.13 58.11
CA SER A 14 -27.12 -20.26 57.18
C SER A 14 -26.09 -19.98 56.07
N LEU A 15 -26.05 -20.79 55.00
CA LEU A 15 -25.09 -20.64 53.90
C LEU A 15 -24.51 -22.02 53.49
N LEU A 16 -24.84 -22.57 52.32
CA LEU A 16 -24.36 -23.88 51.85
C LEU A 16 -24.58 -24.00 50.31
N CYS A 17 -24.77 -25.21 49.77
CA CYS A 17 -25.63 -25.44 48.60
C CYS A 17 -26.84 -24.46 48.60
N GLY A 18 -27.11 -23.76 47.49
CA GLY A 18 -28.11 -22.70 47.48
C GLY A 18 -27.61 -21.40 48.13
N CYS A 19 -27.15 -20.48 47.28
CA CYS A 19 -26.92 -19.10 47.67
C CYS A 19 -28.27 -18.37 47.81
N ALA A 20 -28.59 -17.94 49.03
CA ALA A 20 -29.70 -17.04 49.27
C ALA A 20 -29.33 -15.63 48.80
N TRP A 21 -30.27 -14.94 48.14
CA TRP A 21 -30.12 -13.55 47.72
C TRP A 21 -29.92 -12.61 48.93
N LEU A 22 -29.03 -11.63 48.77
CA LEU A 22 -28.88 -10.53 49.74
C LEU A 22 -28.41 -9.26 49.00
N CYS A 23 -29.32 -8.29 48.85
CA CYS A 23 -29.10 -7.05 48.08
C CYS A 23 -28.62 -5.87 48.95
N VAL A 24 -27.45 -5.29 48.63
CA VAL A 24 -26.84 -3.98 49.06
C VAL A 24 -25.74 -3.63 47.98
N ALA A 25 -25.29 -2.39 47.64
CA ALA A 25 -24.38 -2.15 46.45
C ALA A 25 -23.46 -0.89 46.43
N VAL A 26 -22.40 -0.83 45.56
CA VAL A 26 -21.43 0.32 45.35
C VAL A 26 -20.51 0.20 44.07
N ARG A 27 -19.96 1.33 43.53
CA ARG A 27 -18.72 1.47 42.66
C ARG A 27 -17.95 2.76 43.12
N GLY A 28 -16.72 3.01 42.62
CA GLY A 28 -15.67 3.92 43.11
C GLY A 28 -14.34 3.17 43.38
N TYR A 29 -13.74 2.58 42.33
CA TYR A 29 -12.47 1.76 42.24
C TYR A 29 -12.42 0.27 42.79
N VAL A 30 -11.95 -0.70 41.94
CA VAL A 30 -11.44 -2.14 42.04
C VAL A 30 -12.07 -3.29 42.91
N TRP A 31 -12.42 -4.46 42.28
CA TRP A 31 -12.28 -5.86 42.82
C TRP A 31 -12.50 -6.99 41.76
N LEU A 32 -11.98 -8.22 42.01
CA LEU A 32 -11.66 -9.29 41.02
C LEU A 32 -12.65 -10.50 40.96
N CYS A 33 -13.04 -10.98 39.76
CA CYS A 33 -13.78 -12.25 39.54
C CYS A 33 -13.74 -12.78 38.08
N VAL A 34 -13.15 -13.96 37.82
CA VAL A 34 -13.17 -14.69 36.52
C VAL A 34 -14.42 -15.58 36.37
N ALA A 35 -15.02 -15.66 35.16
CA ALA A 35 -16.29 -16.37 34.94
C ALA A 35 -16.51 -17.17 33.61
N VAL A 36 -15.46 -17.53 32.83
CA VAL A 36 -15.47 -18.55 31.71
C VAL A 36 -16.03 -18.07 30.34
N CYS A 37 -15.57 -18.72 29.23
CA CYS A 37 -15.68 -18.41 27.78
C CYS A 37 -16.62 -17.25 27.44
N GLY A 38 -15.99 -16.12 27.12
CA GLY A 38 -16.65 -14.83 27.19
C GLY A 38 -17.26 -14.38 25.88
N TYR A 39 -18.11 -13.40 26.07
CA TYR A 39 -18.23 -12.25 25.19
C TYR A 39 -17.90 -11.08 26.12
N SER A 40 -16.94 -10.22 25.77
CA SER A 40 -16.87 -8.90 26.42
C SER A 40 -17.80 -7.93 25.71
N TYR A 41 -18.20 -6.88 26.43
CA TYR A 41 -19.07 -5.81 25.95
C TYR A 41 -18.80 -4.59 26.81
N ASP A 42 -17.79 -3.81 26.44
CA ASP A 42 -17.48 -2.56 27.11
C ASP A 42 -18.03 -1.36 26.34
N ASN A 43 -18.45 -0.32 27.06
CA ASN A 43 -19.26 0.75 26.50
C ASN A 43 -19.09 2.04 27.29
N TYR A 44 -18.59 3.08 26.62
CA TYR A 44 -18.19 4.38 27.18
C TYR A 44 -17.07 4.35 28.23
N ASN A 45 -15.87 4.77 27.81
CA ASN A 45 -14.76 5.13 28.70
C ASN A 45 -14.36 4.00 29.67
N ASN A 46 -14.13 2.80 29.14
CA ASN A 46 -13.55 1.69 29.92
C ASN A 46 -12.42 1.00 29.14
N ASP A 47 -11.35 0.65 29.86
CA ASP A 47 -10.25 -0.15 29.32
C ASP A 47 -10.64 -1.64 29.37
N ALA A 48 -10.57 -2.33 28.23
CA ALA A 48 -10.79 -3.78 28.08
C ALA A 48 -9.46 -4.54 27.98
N TYR A 49 -9.44 -5.81 28.40
CA TYR A 49 -8.24 -6.67 28.41
C TYR A 49 -8.66 -8.13 28.23
N ASP A 50 -8.84 -8.56 26.99
CA ASP A 50 -9.23 -9.94 26.69
C ASP A 50 -8.03 -10.81 26.28
N ASN A 51 -8.18 -12.13 26.47
CA ASN A 51 -7.07 -13.06 26.34
C ASN A 51 -7.55 -14.49 26.08
N TYR A 52 -7.08 -15.08 24.99
CA TYR A 52 -7.36 -16.45 24.52
C TYR A 52 -8.81 -16.76 24.13
N ASN A 53 -9.13 -16.65 22.84
CA ASN A 53 -10.41 -17.10 22.25
C ASN A 53 -11.62 -16.40 22.88
N ASN A 54 -11.64 -15.07 22.78
CA ASN A 54 -12.75 -14.23 23.21
C ASN A 54 -13.22 -13.31 22.07
N ASP A 55 -14.52 -13.03 22.05
CA ASP A 55 -15.13 -12.06 21.15
C ASP A 55 -15.33 -10.75 21.98
N ALA A 56 -14.68 -9.65 21.58
CA ALA A 56 -14.80 -8.33 22.19
C ALA A 56 -15.72 -7.40 21.37
N TYR A 57 -16.33 -6.41 22.01
CA TYR A 57 -17.30 -5.50 21.38
C TYR A 57 -17.31 -4.16 22.10
N ASP A 58 -16.48 -3.25 21.63
CA ASP A 58 -16.18 -2.01 22.31
C ASP A 58 -16.75 -0.79 21.58
N ASN A 59 -17.12 0.25 22.32
CA ASN A 59 -17.90 1.35 21.77
C ASN A 59 -17.74 2.66 22.55
N TYR A 60 -17.42 3.72 21.81
CA TYR A 60 -17.28 5.10 22.27
C TYR A 60 -16.16 5.35 23.29
N ASN A 61 -14.95 5.59 22.78
CA ASN A 61 -13.76 5.92 23.56
C ASN A 61 -13.44 4.90 24.65
N ASN A 62 -13.17 3.68 24.22
CA ASN A 62 -12.52 2.62 24.99
C ASN A 62 -11.08 2.40 24.50
N ASP A 63 -10.26 1.80 25.37
CA ASP A 63 -8.93 1.29 25.03
C ASP A 63 -8.99 -0.25 25.14
N ALA A 64 -8.83 -0.99 24.04
CA ALA A 64 -8.87 -2.46 23.99
C ALA A 64 -7.46 -3.07 23.94
N TYR A 65 -7.29 -4.25 24.54
CA TYR A 65 -5.99 -4.95 24.61
C TYR A 65 -6.19 -6.46 24.50
N ASP A 66 -6.13 -6.95 23.27
CA ASP A 66 -6.52 -8.32 22.94
C ASP A 66 -5.30 -9.20 22.59
N ASN A 67 -5.41 -10.49 22.89
CA ASN A 67 -4.24 -11.37 22.83
C ASN A 67 -4.60 -12.84 22.59
N TYR A 68 -3.96 -13.42 21.58
CA TYR A 68 -4.07 -14.82 21.15
C TYR A 68 -5.47 -15.23 20.72
N ASN A 69 -5.74 -15.12 19.42
CA ASN A 69 -6.96 -15.62 18.79
C ASN A 69 -8.25 -14.97 19.34
N ASN A 70 -8.30 -13.64 19.39
CA ASN A 70 -9.54 -12.92 19.68
C ASN A 70 -10.15 -12.30 18.42
N ASP A 71 -11.46 -12.06 18.46
CA ASP A 71 -12.19 -11.29 17.44
C ASP A 71 -12.63 -9.96 18.10
N ALA A 72 -12.09 -8.82 17.66
CA ALA A 72 -12.40 -7.49 18.18
C ALA A 72 -13.37 -6.71 17.26
N TYR A 73 -14.26 -5.89 17.84
CA TYR A 73 -15.27 -5.14 17.10
C TYR A 73 -15.48 -3.76 17.72
N ASP A 74 -14.79 -2.79 17.15
CA ASP A 74 -14.55 -1.49 17.77
C ASP A 74 -15.25 -0.36 17.00
N ASN A 75 -15.65 0.69 17.71
CA ASN A 75 -16.52 1.72 17.12
C ASN A 75 -16.46 3.06 17.84
N TYR A 76 -16.29 4.12 17.04
CA TYR A 76 -16.34 5.53 17.42
C TYR A 76 -15.23 5.93 18.40
N ASN A 77 -14.05 6.19 17.83
CA ASN A 77 -12.84 6.66 18.51
C ASN A 77 -12.44 5.80 19.70
N ASN A 78 -12.15 4.52 19.43
CA ASN A 78 -11.45 3.60 20.31
C ASN A 78 -9.97 3.46 19.91
N ASP A 79 -9.13 3.02 20.85
CA ASP A 79 -7.73 2.62 20.60
C ASP A 79 -7.62 1.09 20.82
N ALA A 80 -7.25 0.30 19.80
CA ALA A 80 -7.13 -1.15 19.87
C ALA A 80 -5.65 -1.62 19.83
N TYR A 81 -5.34 -2.72 20.54
CA TYR A 81 -3.98 -3.27 20.68
C TYR A 81 -3.98 -4.78 20.61
N ASP A 82 -3.83 -5.32 19.40
CA ASP A 82 -4.08 -6.72 19.10
C ASP A 82 -2.78 -7.51 18.86
N ASN A 83 -2.75 -8.77 19.29
CA ASN A 83 -1.51 -9.54 19.30
C ASN A 83 -1.73 -11.05 19.12
N TYR A 84 -1.01 -11.62 18.15
CA TYR A 84 -0.95 -13.04 17.81
C TYR A 84 -2.27 -13.62 17.28
N ASN A 85 -2.47 -13.45 15.97
CA ASN A 85 -3.57 -13.99 15.18
C ASN A 85 -4.96 -13.65 15.74
N ASN A 86 -5.20 -12.35 15.90
CA ASN A 86 -6.53 -11.78 16.12
C ASN A 86 -7.16 -11.30 14.80
N ASP A 87 -8.50 -11.16 14.80
CA ASP A 87 -9.27 -10.52 13.73
C ASP A 87 -9.88 -9.20 14.30
N ALA A 88 -9.50 -8.04 13.76
CA ALA A 88 -9.97 -6.72 14.22
C ALA A 88 -10.95 -6.06 13.23
N TYR A 89 -11.96 -5.35 13.74
CA TYR A 89 -13.00 -4.67 12.94
C TYR A 89 -13.29 -3.27 13.47
N ASP A 90 -12.53 -2.29 12.99
CA ASP A 90 -12.56 -0.91 13.46
C ASP A 90 -13.44 0.02 12.60
N ASN A 91 -14.09 1.00 13.24
CA ASN A 91 -15.04 1.88 12.55
C ASN A 91 -15.16 3.27 13.17
N TYR A 92 -15.02 4.29 12.33
CA TYR A 92 -15.18 5.71 12.64
C TYR A 92 -14.13 6.28 13.61
N ASN A 93 -12.98 6.64 13.05
CA ASN A 93 -11.85 7.32 13.69
C ASN A 93 -11.27 6.58 14.91
N ASN A 94 -11.00 5.29 14.75
CA ASN A 94 -10.26 4.47 15.70
C ASN A 94 -8.76 4.41 15.35
N ASP A 95 -7.93 4.09 16.34
CA ASP A 95 -6.49 3.84 16.18
C ASP A 95 -6.20 2.34 16.47
N ALA A 96 -5.66 1.58 15.51
CA ALA A 96 -5.39 0.14 15.64
C ALA A 96 -3.88 -0.18 15.68
N TYR A 97 -3.47 -1.18 16.47
CA TYR A 97 -2.06 -1.57 16.66
C TYR A 97 -1.88 -3.09 16.67
N ASP A 98 -1.65 -3.65 15.48
CA ASP A 98 -1.74 -5.09 15.24
C ASP A 98 -0.35 -5.75 15.12
N ASN A 99 -0.20 -6.94 15.72
CA ASN A 99 1.11 -7.60 15.80
C ASN A 99 1.02 -9.13 15.65
N TYR A 100 1.79 -9.64 14.69
CA TYR A 100 1.99 -11.07 14.40
C TYR A 100 0.74 -11.82 13.88
N ASN A 101 0.58 -11.78 12.56
CA ASN A 101 -0.41 -12.53 11.77
C ASN A 101 -1.88 -12.22 12.10
N ASN A 102 -2.20 -10.95 12.33
CA ASN A 102 -3.59 -10.49 12.49
C ASN A 102 -4.24 -10.14 11.13
N ASP A 103 -5.57 -10.14 11.08
CA ASP A 103 -6.37 -9.61 9.97
C ASP A 103 -7.18 -8.38 10.47
N ALA A 104 -6.95 -7.19 9.91
CA ALA A 104 -7.61 -5.93 10.31
C ALA A 104 -8.59 -5.40 9.24
N TYR A 105 -9.70 -4.79 9.66
CA TYR A 105 -10.77 -4.29 8.78
C TYR A 105 -11.24 -2.88 9.18
N ASP A 106 -10.60 -1.87 8.60
CA ASP A 106 -10.71 -0.50 9.03
C ASP A 106 -11.59 0.37 8.14
N ASN A 107 -12.38 1.26 8.74
CA ASN A 107 -13.43 1.98 8.02
C ASN A 107 -13.71 3.38 8.57
N TYR A 108 -13.55 4.38 7.69
CA TYR A 108 -13.82 5.80 7.90
C TYR A 108 -12.89 6.52 8.91
N ASN A 109 -11.77 7.01 8.36
CA ASN A 109 -10.77 7.86 9.02
C ASN A 109 -10.04 7.22 10.21
N ASN A 110 -9.72 5.92 10.11
CA ASN A 110 -8.90 5.23 11.11
C ASN A 110 -7.39 5.37 10.82
N ASP A 111 -6.56 5.19 11.85
CA ASP A 111 -5.09 5.07 11.74
C ASP A 111 -4.66 3.66 12.19
N ALA A 112 -4.06 2.85 11.30
CA ALA A 112 -3.64 1.46 11.55
C ALA A 112 -2.11 1.28 11.59
N TYR A 113 -1.61 0.38 12.44
CA TYR A 113 -0.18 0.12 12.66
C TYR A 113 0.17 -1.36 12.72
N ASP A 114 0.42 -1.94 11.54
CA ASP A 114 0.55 -3.40 11.38
C ASP A 114 2.00 -3.89 11.38
N ASN A 115 2.26 -5.00 12.08
CA ASN A 115 3.61 -5.57 12.20
C ASN A 115 3.65 -7.10 12.08
N TYR A 116 4.48 -7.59 11.15
CA TYR A 116 4.83 -8.99 10.92
C TYR A 116 3.69 -9.90 10.43
N ASN A 117 3.53 -9.94 9.10
CA ASN A 117 2.66 -10.86 8.36
C ASN A 117 1.15 -10.65 8.60
N ASN A 118 0.73 -9.41 8.84
CA ASN A 118 -0.69 -9.08 8.95
C ASN A 118 -1.35 -8.87 7.57
N VAL A 119 -2.68 -8.76 7.57
CA VAL A 119 -3.47 -8.34 6.40
C VAL A 119 -4.44 -7.22 6.79
N ALA A 120 -4.29 -6.04 6.18
CA ALA A 120 -5.14 -4.87 6.42
C ALA A 120 -6.16 -4.64 5.27
N TYR A 121 -7.33 -4.09 5.60
CA TYR A 121 -8.40 -3.76 4.64
C TYR A 121 -8.99 -2.36 4.88
N ASP A 122 -8.24 -1.34 4.53
CA ASP A 122 -8.60 0.06 4.80
C ASP A 122 -9.60 0.67 3.81
N ASN A 123 -10.64 1.32 4.35
CA ASN A 123 -11.69 1.95 3.57
C ASN A 123 -12.00 3.38 4.03
N TYR A 124 -11.88 4.33 3.10
CA TYR A 124 -12.31 5.74 3.20
C TYR A 124 -11.51 6.63 4.17
N ASN A 125 -10.43 7.22 3.64
CA ASN A 125 -9.59 8.23 4.28
C ASN A 125 -8.82 7.74 5.51
N ASN A 126 -8.42 6.47 5.51
CA ASN A 126 -7.59 5.89 6.58
C ASN A 126 -6.08 6.14 6.32
N VAL A 127 -5.25 5.87 7.33
CA VAL A 127 -3.79 5.87 7.21
C VAL A 127 -3.22 4.56 7.76
N ALA A 128 -2.50 3.80 6.94
CA ALA A 128 -1.88 2.52 7.31
C ALA A 128 -0.35 2.62 7.43
N TYR A 129 0.25 1.81 8.32
CA TYR A 129 1.69 1.80 8.61
C TYR A 129 2.26 0.37 8.68
N ASP A 130 2.42 -0.25 7.53
CA ASP A 130 2.70 -1.68 7.42
C ASP A 130 4.20 -2.03 7.47
N ASN A 131 4.56 -3.00 8.31
CA ASN A 131 5.95 -3.40 8.51
C ASN A 131 6.15 -4.93 8.50
N TYR A 132 7.02 -5.38 7.61
CA TYR A 132 7.54 -6.75 7.48
C TYR A 132 6.53 -7.81 6.98
N ASN A 133 6.45 -7.93 5.66
CA ASN A 133 5.72 -8.97 4.92
C ASN A 133 4.19 -8.94 5.14
N ASN A 134 3.62 -7.75 5.30
CA ASN A 134 2.17 -7.56 5.37
C ASN A 134 1.52 -7.49 3.97
N VAL A 135 0.18 -7.46 3.94
CA VAL A 135 -0.61 -7.21 2.74
C VAL A 135 -1.69 -6.16 3.03
N ALA A 136 -1.67 -5.03 2.32
CA ALA A 136 -2.64 -3.94 2.47
C ALA A 136 -3.66 -3.91 1.31
N TYR A 137 -4.88 -3.42 1.57
CA TYR A 137 -5.97 -3.33 0.59
C TYR A 137 -6.76 -2.02 0.71
N ASP A 138 -6.17 -0.95 0.17
CA ASP A 138 -6.61 0.41 0.44
C ASP A 138 -7.60 0.95 -0.60
N ASN A 139 -8.74 1.44 -0.13
CA ASN A 139 -9.80 1.97 -0.99
C ASN A 139 -10.29 3.36 -0.56
N TYR A 140 -10.23 4.30 -1.52
CA TYR A 140 -10.78 5.66 -1.47
C TYR A 140 -10.07 6.67 -0.55
N ASN A 141 -9.05 7.31 -1.09
CA ASN A 141 -8.31 8.44 -0.50
C ASN A 141 -7.56 8.08 0.80
N ASN A 142 -7.02 6.87 0.89
CA ASN A 142 -6.18 6.45 2.00
C ASN A 142 -4.71 6.86 1.79
N VAL A 143 -3.88 6.66 2.82
CA VAL A 143 -2.42 6.81 2.74
C VAL A 143 -1.73 5.59 3.35
N ALA A 144 -0.93 4.88 2.57
CA ALA A 144 -0.17 3.69 3.01
C ALA A 144 1.32 3.99 3.22
N TYR A 145 1.97 3.29 4.15
CA TYR A 145 3.40 3.46 4.50
C TYR A 145 4.10 2.12 4.70
N ASP A 146 4.45 1.47 3.59
CA ASP A 146 4.85 0.07 3.57
C ASP A 146 6.37 -0.13 3.63
N ASN A 147 6.83 -0.95 4.57
CA ASN A 147 8.25 -1.20 4.79
C ASN A 147 8.58 -2.70 4.90
N TYR A 148 9.50 -3.14 4.02
CA TYR A 148 10.11 -4.47 3.98
C TYR A 148 9.20 -5.62 3.51
N ASN A 149 9.19 -5.85 2.20
CA ASN A 149 8.57 -7.00 1.52
C ASN A 149 7.04 -7.08 1.63
N ASN A 150 6.34 -5.93 1.67
CA ASN A 150 4.88 -5.93 1.68
C ASN A 150 4.29 -6.01 0.26
N ASP A 151 3.01 -6.41 0.16
CA ASP A 151 2.20 -6.29 -1.06
C ASP A 151 1.06 -5.28 -0.81
N ALA A 152 1.01 -4.15 -1.53
CA ALA A 152 -0.04 -3.12 -1.43
C ALA A 152 -1.02 -3.17 -2.62
N TYR A 153 -2.29 -2.82 -2.40
CA TYR A 153 -3.36 -2.86 -3.42
C TYR A 153 -4.28 -1.64 -3.32
N ASP A 154 -3.91 -0.58 -4.02
CA ASP A 154 -4.44 0.76 -3.83
C ASP A 154 -5.42 1.19 -4.92
N ASN A 155 -6.55 1.76 -4.52
CA ASN A 155 -7.67 1.99 -5.43
C ASN A 155 -8.46 3.28 -5.11
N TYR A 156 -8.46 4.19 -6.08
CA TYR A 156 -9.13 5.49 -6.08
C TYR A 156 -8.52 6.57 -5.16
N ASN A 157 -7.56 7.32 -5.71
CA ASN A 157 -6.95 8.52 -5.14
C ASN A 157 -6.13 8.30 -3.85
N ASN A 158 -5.47 7.16 -3.71
CA ASN A 158 -4.60 6.92 -2.55
C ASN A 158 -3.18 7.48 -2.76
N ASP A 159 -2.44 7.69 -1.67
CA ASP A 159 -1.00 7.99 -1.69
C ASP A 159 -0.23 6.80 -1.03
N ALA A 160 0.64 6.10 -1.77
CA ALA A 160 1.45 4.97 -1.26
C ALA A 160 2.93 5.36 -1.06
N TYR A 161 3.58 4.81 -0.02
CA TYR A 161 4.98 5.10 0.33
C TYR A 161 5.76 3.82 0.66
N ASP A 162 6.42 3.28 -0.36
CA ASP A 162 6.90 1.91 -0.37
C ASP A 162 8.44 1.82 -0.29
N ASN A 163 8.94 0.89 0.52
CA ASN A 163 10.36 0.87 0.88
C ASN A 163 10.91 -0.54 1.16
N TYR A 164 11.90 -0.94 0.35
CA TYR A 164 12.62 -2.21 0.39
C TYR A 164 11.82 -3.46 -0.02
N ASN A 165 11.86 -3.75 -1.32
CA ASN A 165 11.34 -4.96 -1.97
C ASN A 165 9.82 -5.17 -1.83
N ASN A 166 9.04 -4.09 -1.82
CA ASN A 166 7.58 -4.18 -1.83
C ASN A 166 7.04 -4.39 -3.26
N VAL A 167 5.74 -4.69 -3.37
CA VAL A 167 5.00 -4.72 -4.62
C VAL A 167 3.71 -3.92 -4.48
N ALA A 168 3.55 -2.84 -5.27
CA ALA A 168 2.37 -2.00 -5.29
C ALA A 168 1.48 -2.27 -6.50
N TYR A 169 0.16 -2.11 -6.34
CA TYR A 169 -0.84 -2.27 -7.41
C TYR A 169 -1.85 -1.12 -7.39
N ASP A 170 -1.56 -0.07 -8.15
CA ASP A 170 -2.22 1.21 -8.04
C ASP A 170 -3.22 1.48 -9.16
N ASN A 171 -4.43 1.92 -8.81
CA ASN A 171 -5.53 2.01 -9.75
C ASN A 171 -6.39 3.27 -9.54
N TYR A 172 -6.48 4.09 -10.58
CA TYR A 172 -7.28 5.33 -10.69
C TYR A 172 -6.81 6.50 -9.82
N ASN A 173 -5.89 7.29 -10.39
CA ASN A 173 -5.40 8.57 -9.87
C ASN A 173 -4.72 8.50 -8.50
N ASN A 174 -3.98 7.42 -8.24
CA ASN A 174 -3.12 7.31 -7.06
C ASN A 174 -1.76 8.00 -7.27
N VAL A 175 -0.99 8.10 -6.19
CA VAL A 175 0.42 8.55 -6.22
C VAL A 175 1.30 7.52 -5.47
N ALA A 176 2.27 6.93 -6.16
CA ALA A 176 3.19 5.95 -5.59
C ALA A 176 4.59 6.56 -5.34
N TYR A 177 5.24 6.18 -4.24
CA TYR A 177 6.61 6.59 -3.89
C TYR A 177 7.49 5.38 -3.53
N ASP A 178 8.10 4.78 -4.54
CA ASP A 178 8.83 3.52 -4.42
C ASP A 178 10.35 3.67 -4.25
N ASN A 179 10.93 2.92 -3.31
CA ASN A 179 12.34 3.06 -2.95
C ASN A 179 13.01 1.72 -2.63
N TYR A 180 14.08 1.41 -3.37
CA TYR A 180 14.94 0.22 -3.26
C TYR A 180 14.31 -1.13 -3.61
N ASN A 181 14.41 -1.48 -4.90
CA ASN A 181 14.05 -2.78 -5.49
C ASN A 181 12.56 -3.15 -5.35
N ASN A 182 11.67 -2.17 -5.41
CA ASN A 182 10.23 -2.40 -5.42
C ASN A 182 9.72 -2.70 -6.84
N VAL A 183 8.46 -3.11 -6.95
CA VAL A 183 7.77 -3.31 -8.22
C VAL A 183 6.40 -2.62 -8.19
N ALA A 184 6.17 -1.65 -9.06
CA ALA A 184 4.92 -0.88 -9.15
C ALA A 184 4.08 -1.30 -10.37
N TYR A 185 2.75 -1.32 -10.23
CA TYR A 185 1.79 -1.64 -11.30
C TYR A 185 0.68 -0.60 -11.39
N ASP A 186 0.92 0.45 -12.16
CA ASP A 186 0.10 1.65 -12.16
C ASP A 186 -0.88 1.71 -13.32
N ASN A 187 -2.13 2.09 -13.04
CA ASN A 187 -3.20 2.02 -14.02
C ASN A 187 -4.22 3.16 -13.90
N TYR A 188 -4.36 3.93 -14.98
CA TYR A 188 -5.29 5.05 -15.17
C TYR A 188 -4.98 6.33 -14.37
N ASN A 189 -4.12 7.17 -14.94
CA ASN A 189 -3.79 8.53 -14.50
C ASN A 189 -3.09 8.62 -13.13
N ASN A 190 -2.23 7.66 -12.80
CA ASN A 190 -1.41 7.72 -11.59
C ASN A 190 -0.11 8.54 -11.81
N ASP A 191 0.50 8.97 -10.71
CA ASP A 191 1.85 9.57 -10.68
C ASP A 191 2.80 8.65 -9.87
N ALA A 192 3.84 8.07 -10.48
CA ALA A 192 4.81 7.17 -9.84
C ALA A 192 6.18 7.84 -9.63
N TYR A 193 6.87 7.50 -8.53
CA TYR A 193 8.15 8.09 -8.13
C TYR A 193 9.18 7.05 -7.67
N ASP A 194 9.88 6.47 -8.64
CA ASP A 194 10.70 5.28 -8.44
C ASP A 194 12.19 5.56 -8.27
N ASN A 195 12.81 4.95 -7.25
CA ASN A 195 14.19 5.25 -6.90
C ASN A 195 14.99 4.01 -6.44
N TYR A 196 16.09 3.75 -7.16
CA TYR A 196 17.07 2.67 -6.95
C TYR A 196 16.58 1.23 -7.25
N ASN A 197 16.76 0.84 -8.51
CA ASN A 197 16.57 -0.53 -9.04
C ASN A 197 15.12 -1.05 -8.97
N ASN A 198 14.13 -0.18 -9.16
CA ASN A 198 12.73 -0.62 -9.20
C ASN A 198 12.31 -1.07 -10.62
N ASP A 199 11.22 -1.83 -10.70
CA ASP A 199 10.53 -2.17 -11.96
C ASP A 199 9.13 -1.50 -11.97
N ALA A 200 8.86 -0.60 -12.93
CA ALA A 200 7.58 0.12 -13.05
C ALA A 200 6.75 -0.36 -14.26
N TYR A 201 5.42 -0.49 -14.11
CA TYR A 201 4.51 -1.00 -15.14
C TYR A 201 3.28 -0.11 -15.36
N ASP A 202 3.45 0.98 -16.10
CA ASP A 202 2.45 2.04 -16.23
C ASP A 202 1.49 1.87 -17.41
N ASN A 203 0.20 2.15 -17.18
CA ASN A 203 -0.83 1.96 -18.19
C ASN A 203 -1.91 3.06 -18.17
N TYR A 204 -2.11 3.72 -19.32
CA TYR A 204 -3.12 4.74 -19.60
C TYR A 204 -2.96 6.09 -18.85
N ASN A 205 -2.18 6.98 -19.46
CA ASN A 205 -2.00 8.39 -19.08
C ASN A 205 -1.33 8.62 -17.70
N ASN A 206 -0.44 7.72 -17.28
CA ASN A 206 0.33 7.91 -16.05
C ASN A 206 1.54 8.84 -16.26
N VAL A 207 2.19 9.23 -15.17
CA VAL A 207 3.47 9.95 -15.16
C VAL A 207 4.47 9.26 -14.24
N ALA A 208 5.57 8.75 -14.79
CA ALA A 208 6.63 8.07 -14.04
C ALA A 208 7.87 8.98 -13.85
N TYR A 209 8.55 8.85 -12.70
CA TYR A 209 9.75 9.60 -12.34
C TYR A 209 10.87 8.68 -11.84
N ASP A 210 11.56 8.04 -12.78
CA ASP A 210 12.50 6.97 -12.49
C ASP A 210 13.94 7.43 -12.29
N ASN A 211 14.60 6.92 -11.25
CA ASN A 211 15.92 7.39 -10.85
C ASN A 211 16.84 6.27 -10.33
N TYR A 212 17.97 6.08 -11.02
CA TYR A 212 19.04 5.11 -10.75
C TYR A 212 18.73 3.63 -10.99
N ASN A 213 18.96 3.20 -12.23
CA ASN A 213 18.93 1.81 -12.71
C ASN A 213 17.55 1.12 -12.61
N ASN A 214 16.47 1.86 -12.84
CA ASN A 214 15.13 1.28 -12.92
C ASN A 214 14.81 0.74 -14.33
N ASP A 215 13.86 -0.20 -14.43
CA ASP A 215 13.27 -0.68 -15.68
C ASP A 215 11.78 -0.27 -15.75
N ALA A 216 11.39 0.58 -16.71
CA ALA A 216 10.02 1.12 -16.88
C ALA A 216 9.31 0.53 -18.11
N TYR A 217 7.99 0.26 -18.00
CA TYR A 217 7.17 -0.36 -19.04
C TYR A 217 5.87 0.42 -19.34
N ASP A 218 6.01 1.55 -20.03
CA ASP A 218 4.91 2.48 -20.29
C ASP A 218 4.01 2.11 -21.48
N ASN A 219 2.70 2.23 -21.29
CA ASN A 219 1.70 1.91 -22.32
C ASN A 219 0.53 2.91 -22.36
N TYR A 220 0.28 3.49 -23.54
CA TYR A 220 -0.82 4.40 -23.87
C TYR A 220 -0.80 5.79 -23.21
N ASN A 221 -0.11 6.72 -23.88
CA ASN A 221 -0.06 8.16 -23.56
C ASN A 221 0.55 8.52 -22.19
N ASN A 222 1.48 7.71 -21.70
CA ASN A 222 2.21 8.01 -20.46
C ASN A 222 3.33 9.04 -20.69
N VAL A 223 3.89 9.56 -19.59
CA VAL A 223 5.06 10.45 -19.61
C VAL A 223 6.12 9.95 -18.61
N ALA A 224 7.27 9.52 -19.10
CA ALA A 224 8.38 9.04 -18.29
C ALA A 224 9.50 10.10 -18.12
N TYR A 225 10.11 10.14 -16.94
CA TYR A 225 11.22 11.03 -16.58
C TYR A 225 12.44 10.27 -16.05
N ASP A 226 13.14 9.58 -16.93
CA ASP A 226 14.22 8.68 -16.58
C ASP A 226 15.58 9.37 -16.33
N ASN A 227 16.26 8.98 -15.25
CA ASN A 227 17.54 9.55 -14.86
C ASN A 227 18.54 8.51 -14.29
N TYR A 228 19.71 8.43 -14.92
CA TYR A 228 20.85 7.57 -14.56
C TYR A 228 20.67 6.05 -14.76
N ASN A 229 21.03 5.59 -15.96
CA ASN A 229 21.15 4.18 -16.37
C ASN A 229 19.82 3.37 -16.34
N ASN A 230 18.68 4.03 -16.54
CA ASN A 230 17.38 3.34 -16.60
C ASN A 230 17.15 2.68 -17.98
N VAL A 231 16.13 1.81 -18.06
CA VAL A 231 15.66 1.22 -19.31
C VAL A 231 14.15 1.40 -19.46
N ALA A 232 13.71 2.15 -20.47
CA ALA A 232 12.30 2.40 -20.77
C ALA A 232 11.78 1.56 -21.96
N TYR A 233 10.54 1.09 -21.88
CA TYR A 233 9.84 0.31 -22.92
C TYR A 233 8.50 0.95 -23.32
N ASP A 234 8.58 2.08 -24.02
CA ASP A 234 7.41 2.88 -24.36
C ASP A 234 6.57 2.35 -25.53
N ASN A 235 5.25 2.32 -25.37
CA ASN A 235 4.32 1.84 -26.39
C ASN A 235 3.05 2.71 -26.50
N TYR A 236 2.80 3.25 -27.70
CA TYR A 236 1.62 4.03 -28.09
C TYR A 236 1.50 5.46 -27.51
N ASN A 237 2.08 6.43 -28.21
CA ASN A 237 1.99 7.88 -27.98
C ASN A 237 2.53 8.36 -26.62
N ASN A 238 3.53 7.67 -26.06
CA ASN A 238 4.18 8.11 -24.82
C ASN A 238 5.20 9.23 -25.07
N VAL A 239 5.65 9.87 -23.99
CA VAL A 239 6.70 10.90 -24.03
C VAL A 239 7.79 10.58 -23.00
N ALA A 240 9.01 10.29 -23.45
CA ALA A 240 10.15 9.98 -22.59
C ALA A 240 11.13 11.15 -22.46
N TYR A 241 11.66 11.38 -21.25
CA TYR A 241 12.62 12.43 -20.92
C TYR A 241 13.92 11.87 -20.31
N ASP A 242 14.71 11.18 -21.12
CA ASP A 242 15.89 10.48 -20.66
C ASP A 242 17.11 11.37 -20.37
N ASN A 243 17.85 11.01 -19.31
CA ASN A 243 19.07 11.70 -18.90
C ASN A 243 20.13 10.75 -18.29
N TYR A 244 21.35 10.78 -18.84
CA TYR A 244 22.53 10.02 -18.41
C TYR A 244 22.48 8.48 -18.55
N ASN A 245 22.92 8.01 -19.72
CA ASN A 245 23.16 6.60 -20.07
C ASN A 245 21.90 5.69 -20.07
N ASN A 246 20.71 6.24 -20.27
CA ASN A 246 19.48 5.44 -20.34
C ASN A 246 19.34 4.70 -21.68
N VAL A 247 18.42 3.74 -21.74
CA VAL A 247 18.09 3.00 -22.97
C VAL A 247 16.58 2.95 -23.17
N ALA A 248 16.07 3.58 -24.22
CA ALA A 248 14.65 3.63 -24.56
C ALA A 248 14.29 2.69 -25.74
N TYR A 249 13.14 2.02 -25.66
CA TYR A 249 12.62 1.10 -26.68
C TYR A 249 11.23 1.50 -27.20
N ASP A 250 11.19 2.59 -27.96
CA ASP A 250 9.94 3.22 -28.36
C ASP A 250 9.19 2.52 -29.51
N ASN A 251 7.87 2.47 -29.40
CA ASN A 251 6.99 1.87 -30.41
C ASN A 251 5.66 2.63 -30.58
N TYR A 252 5.37 3.07 -31.81
CA TYR A 252 4.14 3.74 -32.25
C TYR A 252 3.88 5.16 -31.72
N ASN A 253 4.40 6.15 -32.45
CA ASN A 253 4.18 7.59 -32.25
C ASN A 253 4.69 8.18 -30.91
N ASN A 254 5.74 7.61 -30.32
CA ASN A 254 6.31 8.19 -29.10
C ASN A 254 7.23 9.38 -29.41
N ASP A 255 7.42 10.28 -28.46
CA ASP A 255 8.36 11.41 -28.51
C ASP A 255 9.45 11.24 -27.44
N ALA A 256 10.73 11.16 -27.82
CA ALA A 256 11.86 10.97 -26.90
C ALA A 256 12.80 12.20 -26.83
N TYR A 257 13.27 12.55 -25.61
CA TYR A 257 14.05 13.77 -25.32
C TYR A 257 15.39 13.50 -24.60
N ASP A 258 16.34 12.91 -25.31
CA ASP A 258 17.60 12.40 -24.77
C ASP A 258 18.67 13.46 -24.41
N ASN A 259 19.29 13.28 -23.24
CA ASN A 259 20.49 14.01 -22.80
C ASN A 259 21.58 13.06 -22.27
N TYR A 260 22.82 13.26 -22.71
CA TYR A 260 24.03 12.56 -22.24
C TYR A 260 24.04 11.03 -22.36
N ASN A 261 24.57 10.51 -23.47
CA ASN A 261 24.89 9.08 -23.68
C ASN A 261 23.70 8.09 -23.71
N ASN A 262 22.47 8.55 -23.85
CA ASN A 262 21.32 7.66 -23.98
C ASN A 262 21.29 6.94 -25.34
N VAL A 263 20.48 5.88 -25.44
CA VAL A 263 20.31 5.06 -26.65
C VAL A 263 18.84 4.73 -26.88
N ALA A 264 18.20 5.36 -27.86
CA ALA A 264 16.84 5.07 -28.30
C ALA A 264 16.76 4.03 -29.44
N TYR A 265 15.69 3.21 -29.45
CA TYR A 265 15.42 2.14 -30.43
C TYR A 265 14.01 2.23 -31.07
N ASP A 266 13.79 3.25 -31.88
CA ASP A 266 12.48 3.61 -32.44
C ASP A 266 11.86 2.61 -33.42
N ASN A 267 10.56 2.35 -33.26
CA ASN A 267 9.70 1.68 -34.24
C ASN A 267 8.41 2.48 -34.53
N TYR A 268 8.07 2.59 -35.82
CA TYR A 268 6.82 3.17 -36.31
C TYR A 268 6.48 4.59 -35.84
N ASN A 269 7.04 5.58 -36.55
CA ASN A 269 6.53 6.96 -36.57
C ASN A 269 6.76 7.77 -35.27
N ASN A 270 7.80 7.42 -34.52
CA ASN A 270 8.31 8.17 -33.37
C ASN A 270 9.24 9.32 -33.82
N ASP A 271 9.42 10.33 -32.96
CA ASP A 271 10.38 11.42 -33.14
C ASP A 271 11.32 11.52 -31.92
N ALA A 272 12.63 11.66 -32.16
CA ALA A 272 13.67 11.70 -31.11
C ALA A 272 14.51 13.00 -31.16
N TYR A 273 14.84 13.56 -30.00
CA TYR A 273 15.45 14.88 -29.83
C TYR A 273 16.71 14.89 -28.95
N ASP A 274 17.81 14.28 -29.42
CA ASP A 274 19.06 14.22 -28.65
C ASP A 274 19.87 15.55 -28.59
N ASN A 275 20.17 15.99 -27.37
CA ASN A 275 20.92 17.21 -27.08
C ASN A 275 22.37 16.92 -26.68
N TYR A 276 23.24 16.64 -27.67
CA TYR A 276 24.66 16.40 -27.42
C TYR A 276 25.39 17.66 -26.95
N ASN A 277 25.93 17.61 -25.72
CA ASN A 277 27.21 18.31 -25.47
C ASN A 277 28.28 17.63 -26.33
N LYS A 278 28.65 18.29 -27.44
CA LYS A 278 29.94 18.04 -28.09
C LYS A 278 31.02 18.53 -27.14
N ASP A 279 31.58 17.62 -26.36
CA ASP A 279 33.00 17.75 -26.05
C ASP A 279 33.76 17.57 -27.37
N ASP A 280 34.33 18.67 -27.84
CA ASP A 280 35.27 18.70 -28.96
C ASP A 280 36.55 17.96 -28.55
N ASP A 281 36.60 16.63 -28.75
CA ASP A 281 37.87 15.90 -28.86
C ASP A 281 37.76 14.61 -29.72
N ASP A 282 38.80 14.39 -30.53
CA ASP A 282 39.18 13.20 -31.30
C ASP A 282 38.26 12.62 -32.41
N ASP A 283 38.52 13.09 -33.63
CA ASP A 283 38.77 12.32 -34.86
C ASP A 283 38.08 10.94 -35.11
N ASN A 284 37.20 10.91 -36.14
CA ASN A 284 36.57 9.77 -36.88
C ASN A 284 35.08 9.34 -36.52
N LYS A 285 33.98 10.18 -36.69
CA LYS A 285 32.52 10.03 -36.24
C LYS A 285 31.35 10.62 -37.18
N ILE A 286 30.04 10.16 -37.25
CA ILE A 286 28.90 10.58 -38.23
C ILE A 286 27.36 10.31 -37.81
N ARG A 287 26.27 11.02 -38.31
CA ARG A 287 24.75 10.72 -38.26
C ARG A 287 23.84 11.40 -39.41
N HIS A 288 22.57 10.95 -39.66
CA HIS A 288 21.33 11.54 -40.36
C HIS A 288 21.22 11.87 -41.92
N SER A 289 20.03 11.73 -42.65
CA SER A 289 19.83 11.98 -44.14
C SER A 289 18.58 11.48 -44.99
N SER A 290 17.56 10.78 -44.46
CA SER A 290 16.76 9.79 -45.24
C SER A 290 16.16 10.20 -46.61
N LYS A 291 15.38 11.29 -46.68
CA LYS A 291 14.73 11.77 -47.94
C LYS A 291 15.73 12.20 -49.02
N LEU A 292 16.91 12.68 -48.61
CA LEU A 292 18.00 13.09 -49.51
C LEU A 292 18.74 11.87 -50.08
N MET A 293 18.90 10.82 -49.27
CA MET A 293 19.58 9.58 -49.69
C MET A 293 18.78 8.81 -50.75
N MET A 294 17.45 8.71 -50.61
CA MET A 294 16.58 8.09 -51.63
C MET A 294 16.59 8.83 -52.98
N THR A 295 16.66 10.17 -52.96
CA THR A 295 16.76 10.96 -54.20
C THR A 295 18.14 10.85 -54.85
N LEU A 296 19.21 10.79 -54.06
CA LEU A 296 20.58 10.59 -54.57
C LEU A 296 20.77 9.22 -55.24
N ILE A 297 20.27 8.13 -54.66
CA ILE A 297 20.29 6.79 -55.31
C ILE A 297 19.58 6.85 -56.68
N SER A 298 18.41 7.47 -56.72
CA SER A 298 17.58 7.56 -57.93
C SER A 298 18.31 8.30 -59.08
N ILE A 299 19.11 9.32 -58.75
CA ILE A 299 19.93 10.06 -59.71
C ILE A 299 21.15 9.24 -60.16
N ILE A 300 21.79 8.49 -59.26
CA ILE A 300 22.98 7.67 -59.56
C ILE A 300 22.66 6.50 -60.50
N ILE A 301 21.48 5.89 -60.39
CA ILE A 301 21.05 4.81 -61.30
C ILE A 301 20.81 5.34 -62.72
N LEU A 302 20.30 6.57 -62.86
CA LEU A 302 20.06 7.22 -64.16
C LEU A 302 21.34 7.64 -64.91
N ILE A 303 22.46 7.82 -64.20
CA ILE A 303 23.75 8.21 -64.79
C ILE A 303 24.51 7.00 -65.37
N ASN A 304 24.25 5.77 -64.88
CA ASN A 304 24.92 4.55 -65.35
C ASN A 304 24.26 3.88 -66.58
N LEU A 305 23.34 4.57 -67.26
CA LEU A 305 22.54 4.06 -68.38
C LEU A 305 22.68 4.86 -69.69
N LYS A 306 23.79 5.60 -69.85
CA LYS A 306 24.21 6.27 -71.09
C LYS A 306 25.70 6.14 -71.34
#